data_AF-A0A947UWS6-F1
#
_entry.id   AF-A0A947UWS6-F1
#
_cell.length_a   1.000
_cell.length_b   1.000
_cell.length_c   1.000
_cell.angle_alpha   90.00
_cell.angle_beta   90.00
_cell.angle_gamma   90.00
#
_symmetry.space_group_name_H-M   'P 1'
#
loop_
_entity.id
_entity.type
_entity.pdbx_description
1 polymer ?
#
loop_
_entity_poly.entity_id
_entity_poly.type
_entity_poly.pdbx_seq_one_letter_code
_entity_poly.pdbx_strand_id
1 'polypeptide(L)' 'PIKTLAASGIANFGEKLDMVAKNAPLRRNVTIDEVGNVAAFMLSDLASGITGEITYVDAGFNSTAGAES' A
#
# COMPACT_ATOMS: atom_id res chain seq x y z
N PRO A 1 -3.81 2.04 -0.58
CA PRO A 1 -4.37 3.31 -0.06
C PRO A 1 -4.56 3.27 1.47
N ILE A 2 -4.37 4.42 2.13
CA ILE A 2 -4.49 4.57 3.58
C ILE A 2 -5.52 5.65 3.88
N LYS A 3 -6.39 5.41 4.87
CA LYS A 3 -7.38 6.39 5.33
C LYS A 3 -6.74 7.47 6.19
N THR A 4 -6.18 8.49 5.54
CA THR A 4 -5.68 9.71 6.18
C THR A 4 -6.78 10.76 6.31
N LEU A 5 -6.56 11.79 7.14
CA LEU A 5 -7.48 12.92 7.25
C LEU A 5 -7.68 13.62 5.90
N ALA A 6 -6.59 13.85 5.15
CA ALA A 6 -6.67 14.43 3.82
C ALA A 6 -7.48 13.55 2.84
N ALA A 7 -7.32 12.22 2.93
CA ALA A 7 -8.04 11.29 2.06
C ALA A 7 -9.54 11.18 2.40
N SER A 8 -9.93 11.51 3.64
CA SER A 8 -11.32 11.42 4.09
C SER A 8 -12.28 12.38 3.37
N GLY A 9 -11.76 13.46 2.77
CA GLY A 9 -12.53 14.41 1.97
C GLY A 9 -12.81 13.97 0.53
N ILE A 10 -12.25 12.85 0.08
CA ILE A 10 -12.44 12.34 -1.28
C ILE A 10 -13.76 11.56 -1.34
N ALA A 11 -14.64 11.92 -2.29
CA ALA A 11 -15.88 11.18 -2.52
C ALA A 11 -15.60 9.69 -2.82
N ASN A 12 -16.40 8.81 -2.23
CA ASN A 12 -16.32 7.35 -2.38
C ASN A 12 -14.96 6.73 -1.99
N PHE A 13 -14.20 7.40 -1.11
CA PHE A 13 -12.91 6.86 -0.65
C PHE A 13 -13.07 5.55 0.13
N GLY A 14 -14.16 5.39 0.88
CA GLY A 14 -14.49 4.13 1.57
C GLY A 14 -14.62 2.95 0.60
N GLU A 15 -15.41 3.13 -0.46
CA GLU A 15 -15.61 2.10 -1.50
C GLU A 15 -14.28 1.70 -2.17
N LYS A 16 -13.38 2.66 -2.39
CA LYS A 16 -12.03 2.38 -2.91
C LYS A 16 -11.20 1.54 -1.95
N LEU A 17 -11.28 1.79 -0.63
CA LEU A 17 -10.60 0.98 0.37
C LEU A 17 -11.16 -0.45 0.42
N ASP A 18 -12.48 -0.60 0.28
CA ASP A 18 -13.13 -1.92 0.27
C ASP A 18 -12.76 -2.71 -0.99
N MET A 19 -12.75 -2.05 -2.15
CA MET A 19 -12.30 -2.64 -3.41
C MET A 19 -10.84 -3.11 -3.31
N VAL A 20 -9.94 -2.29 -2.75
CA VAL A 20 -8.54 -2.69 -2.58
C VAL A 20 -8.43 -3.86 -1.60
N ALA A 21 -9.08 -3.79 -0.45
CA ALA A 21 -9.07 -4.88 0.52
C ALA A 21 -9.61 -6.18 -0.07
N LYS A 22 -10.67 -6.13 -0.89
CA LYS A 22 -11.24 -7.31 -1.54
C LYS A 22 -10.27 -7.94 -2.54
N ASN A 23 -9.56 -7.14 -3.32
CA ASN A 23 -8.80 -7.63 -4.47
C ASN A 23 -7.31 -7.85 -4.16
N ALA A 24 -6.76 -7.20 -3.14
CA ALA A 24 -5.38 -7.42 -2.72
C ALA A 24 -5.16 -8.87 -2.26
N PRO A 25 -4.02 -9.51 -2.59
CA PRO A 25 -3.67 -10.85 -2.13
C PRO A 25 -3.79 -11.06 -0.62
N LEU A 26 -3.42 -10.07 0.20
CA LEU A 26 -3.56 -10.16 1.67
C LEU A 26 -4.99 -9.94 2.19
N ARG A 27 -5.95 -9.67 1.29
CA ARG A 27 -7.38 -9.45 1.58
C ARG A 27 -7.65 -8.36 2.64
N ARG A 28 -6.79 -7.35 2.68
CA ARG A 28 -6.88 -6.19 3.58
C ARG A 28 -6.14 -5.00 3.00
N ASN A 29 -6.41 -3.81 3.55
CA ASN A 29 -5.61 -2.63 3.26
C ASN A 29 -4.26 -2.71 3.99
N VAL A 30 -3.26 -2.06 3.38
CA VAL A 30 -1.95 -1.79 4.01
C VAL A 30 -2.12 -0.85 5.21
N THR A 31 -1.31 -1.05 6.26
CA THR A 31 -1.26 -0.16 7.42
C THR A 31 -0.17 0.90 7.30
N ILE A 32 -0.26 1.97 8.09
CA ILE A 32 0.80 2.99 8.17
C ILE A 32 2.12 2.40 8.70
N ASP A 33 2.04 1.45 9.61
CA ASP A 33 3.22 0.82 10.23
C ASP A 33 3.96 -0.05 9.21
N GLU A 34 3.25 -0.74 8.32
CA GLU A 34 3.89 -1.52 7.24
C GLU A 34 4.67 -0.63 6.29
N VAL A 35 4.11 0.52 5.92
CA VAL A 35 4.81 1.53 5.09
C VAL A 35 6.01 2.10 5.85
N GLY A 36 5.83 2.44 7.12
CA GLY A 36 6.89 2.97 7.98
C GLY A 36 8.04 2.00 8.17
N ASN A 37 7.75 0.71 8.38
CA ASN A 37 8.77 -0.33 8.56
C ASN A 37 9.59 -0.55 7.29
N VAL A 38 8.97 -0.56 6.12
CA VAL A 38 9.70 -0.68 4.85
C VAL A 38 10.56 0.57 4.60
N ALA A 39 10.03 1.77 4.89
CA ALA A 39 10.82 2.99 4.81
C ALA A 39 12.02 2.97 5.77
N ALA A 40 11.82 2.53 7.01
CA ALA A 40 12.89 2.41 8.00
C ALA A 40 13.96 1.40 7.55
N PHE A 41 13.56 0.27 6.97
CA PHE A 41 14.49 -0.70 6.38
C PHE A 41 15.30 -0.05 5.23
N MET A 42 14.64 0.64 4.30
CA MET A 42 15.30 1.29 3.15
C MET A 42 16.26 2.40 3.56
N LEU A 43 16.01 3.08 4.69
CA LEU A 43 16.88 4.12 5.24
C LEU A 43 18.02 3.56 6.12
N SER A 44 18.02 2.25 6.38
CA SER A 44 19.04 1.61 7.22
C SER A 44 20.19 1.02 6.41
N ASP A 45 21.31 0.71 7.08
CA ASP A 45 22.46 0.04 6.46
C ASP A 45 22.12 -1.34 5.86
N LEU A 46 21.00 -1.95 6.30
CA LEU A 46 20.52 -3.24 5.79
C LEU A 46 20.10 -3.17 4.31
N ALA A 47 19.77 -1.98 3.81
CA ALA A 47 19.40 -1.74 2.42
C ALA A 47 20.55 -1.15 1.58
N SER A 48 21.80 -1.20 2.07
CA SER A 48 22.97 -0.57 1.40
C SER A 48 23.23 -1.02 -0.05
N GLY A 49 22.73 -2.19 -0.45
CA GLY A 49 22.81 -2.68 -1.83
C GLY A 49 21.58 -2.40 -2.71
N ILE A 50 20.55 -1.72 -2.19
CA ILE A 50 19.27 -1.51 -2.90
C ILE A 50 19.21 -0.06 -3.37
N THR A 51 19.09 0.15 -4.68
CA THR A 51 19.00 1.49 -5.30
C THR A 51 18.21 1.44 -6.60
N GLY A 52 17.56 2.55 -6.97
CA GLY A 52 16.80 2.65 -8.22
C GLY A 52 15.49 1.85 -8.27
N GLU A 53 15.06 1.27 -7.15
CA GLU A 53 13.91 0.38 -7.07
C GLU A 53 12.62 1.10 -6.66
N ILE A 54 11.49 0.62 -7.19
CA ILE A 54 10.15 0.99 -6.71
C ILE A 54 9.61 -0.16 -5.87
N THR A 55 9.60 0.02 -4.54
CA THR A 55 9.06 -0.98 -3.62
C THR A 55 7.59 -0.71 -3.32
N TYR A 56 6.71 -1.61 -3.74
CA TYR A 56 5.28 -1.52 -3.45
C TYR A 56 4.95 -2.05 -2.06
N VAL A 57 4.25 -1.22 -1.27
CA VAL A 57 3.73 -1.58 0.05
C VAL A 57 2.23 -1.32 0.06
N ASP A 58 1.48 -2.28 -0.48
CA ASP A 58 0.05 -2.10 -0.80
C ASP A 58 -0.77 -3.37 -0.64
N ALA A 59 -0.30 -4.30 0.20
CA ALA A 59 -0.90 -5.62 0.38
C ALA A 59 -0.96 -6.49 -0.89
N GLY A 60 -0.14 -6.16 -1.90
CA GLY A 60 -0.01 -6.89 -3.16
C GLY A 60 -0.99 -6.44 -4.24
N PHE A 61 -1.74 -5.37 -4.02
CA PHE A 61 -2.76 -4.89 -4.96
C PHE A 61 -2.17 -4.57 -6.35
N ASN A 62 -0.99 -3.97 -6.43
CA ASN A 62 -0.30 -3.66 -7.71
C ASN A 62 -0.07 -4.89 -8.59
N SER A 63 0.08 -6.08 -8.00
CA SER A 63 0.37 -7.31 -8.72
C SER A 63 -0.88 -7.98 -9.31
N THR A 64 -2.06 -7.45 -8.98
CA THR A 64 -3.33 -7.94 -9.51
C THR A 64 -3.62 -7.29 -10.86
N ALA A 65 -3.98 -8.08 -11.87
CA ALA A 65 -4.62 -7.54 -13.07
C ALA A 65 -5.86 -6.78 -12.57
N GLY A 66 -5.93 -5.48 -12.83
CA GLY A 66 -6.76 -4.52 -12.10
C GLY A 66 -8.15 -5.03 -11.75
N ALA A 67 -8.63 -4.63 -10.57
CA ALA A 67 -9.92 -4.94 -9.98
C ALA A 67 -11.12 -4.69 -10.94
N GLU A 68 -11.33 -5.60 -11.89
CA GLU A 68 -12.50 -5.67 -12.74
C GLU A 68 -13.06 -7.09 -12.66
N SER A 69 -14.09 -7.23 -11.83
CA SER A 69 -15.19 -8.17 -11.97
C SER A 69 -16.43 -7.59 -11.29
#